data_AF-A0A7C4PJ54-F1
#
_entry.id   AF-A0A7C4PJ54-F1
#
_cell.length_a   1.000
_cell.length_b   1.000
_cell.length_c   1.000
_cell.angle_alpha   90.00
_cell.angle_beta   90.00
_cell.angle_gamma   90.00
#
_symmetry.space_group_name_H-M   'P 1'
#
loop_
_entity.id
_entity.type
_entity.pdbx_description
1 polymer ?
#
loop_
_entity_poly.entity_id
_entity_poly.type
_entity_poly.pdbx_seq_one_letter_code
_entity_poly.pdbx_strand_id
1 'polypeptide(L)'
;MEAFIPFSLTRRPLMESDQAERIYHQACRVLAEVGLEIHEPEFQETLQKAGLRGAGKRIFIDQQVIDEHVAALRQRLWAAQTQVKSHDDR
;
A
#
# COMPACT_ATOMS: atom_id res chain seq x y z
N MET A 1 -12.56 7.12 -45.73
CA MET A 1 -11.72 6.34 -44.80
C MET A 1 -11.51 7.19 -43.58
N GLU A 2 -12.28 6.97 -42.52
CA GLU A 2 -12.09 7.68 -41.24
C GLU A 2 -10.85 7.14 -40.54
N ALA A 3 -9.94 8.04 -40.17
CA ALA A 3 -8.73 7.69 -39.45
C ALA A 3 -9.08 7.36 -37.99
N PHE A 4 -8.75 6.15 -37.55
CA PHE A 4 -8.82 5.76 -36.14
C PHE A 4 -7.81 6.61 -35.36
N ILE A 5 -8.30 7.50 -34.49
CA ILE A 5 -7.45 8.27 -33.58
C ILE A 5 -7.31 7.46 -32.30
N PRO A 6 -6.13 6.91 -31.97
CA PRO A 6 -5.92 6.24 -30.71
C PRO A 6 -5.98 7.28 -29.58
N PHE A 7 -7.03 7.22 -28.76
CA PHE A 7 -7.07 8.01 -27.54
C PHE A 7 -6.24 7.30 -26.48
N SER A 8 -5.18 7.95 -25.98
CA SER A 8 -4.44 7.45 -24.82
C SER A 8 -5.08 8.04 -23.56
N LEU A 9 -5.67 7.19 -22.73
CA LEU A 9 -6.09 7.53 -21.37
C LEU A 9 -4.83 7.69 -20.49
N THR A 10 -4.15 8.81 -20.62
CA THR A 10 -3.08 9.19 -19.68
C THR A 10 -3.75 9.74 -18.41
N ARG A 11 -3.81 8.92 -17.36
CA ARG A 11 -4.21 9.41 -16.03
C ARG A 11 -3.19 10.45 -15.59
N ARG A 12 -3.64 11.70 -15.44
CA ARG A 12 -2.82 12.71 -14.75
C ARG A 12 -2.61 12.26 -13.30
N PRO A 13 -1.39 12.39 -12.77
CA PRO A 13 -1.12 12.15 -11.37
C PRO A 13 -2.05 13.02 -10.52
N LEU A 14 -2.67 12.44 -9.50
CA LEU A 14 -3.51 13.19 -8.55
C LEU A 14 -2.66 14.13 -7.67
N MET A 15 -1.40 13.76 -7.47
CA MET A 15 -0.43 14.49 -6.65
C MET A 15 0.98 14.25 -7.19
N GLU A 16 1.88 15.19 -6.88
CA GLU A 16 3.30 15.09 -7.21
C GLU A 16 4.02 14.08 -6.31
N SER A 17 5.15 13.55 -6.78
CA SER A 17 5.93 12.52 -6.06
C SER A 17 6.29 12.95 -4.64
N ASP A 18 6.77 14.18 -4.48
CA ASP A 18 7.19 14.73 -3.18
C ASP A 18 6.00 14.86 -2.22
N GLN A 19 4.80 15.15 -2.74
CA GLN A 19 3.59 15.22 -1.92
C GLN A 19 3.18 13.83 -1.42
N ALA A 20 3.27 12.82 -2.30
CA ALA A 20 2.98 11.44 -1.95
C ALA A 20 3.96 10.89 -0.91
N GLU A 21 5.25 11.20 -1.05
CA GLU A 21 6.29 10.78 -0.10
C GLU A 21 6.08 11.41 1.28
N ARG A 22 5.72 12.70 1.34
CA ARG A 22 5.36 13.35 2.60
C ARG A 22 4.15 12.70 3.28
N ILE A 23 3.11 12.37 2.50
CA ILE A 23 1.93 11.67 3.02
C ILE A 23 2.33 10.29 3.54
N TYR A 24 3.19 9.57 2.83
CA TYR A 24 3.70 8.26 3.24
C TYR A 24 4.39 8.32 4.59
N HIS A 25 5.38 9.21 4.77
CA HIS A 25 6.09 9.34 6.03
C HIS A 25 5.16 9.73 7.18
N GLN A 26 4.21 10.63 6.92
CA GLN A 26 3.24 11.04 7.94
C GLN A 26 2.31 9.89 8.33
N ALA A 27 1.85 9.09 7.36
CA ALA A 27 1.03 7.91 7.63
C ALA A 27 1.79 6.86 8.44
N CYS A 28 3.06 6.60 8.11
CA CYS A 28 3.91 5.69 8.90
C CYS A 28 4.04 6.16 10.34
N ARG A 29 4.26 7.46 10.54
CA ARG A 29 4.36 8.05 11.89
C ARG A 29 3.06 7.90 12.68
N VAL A 30 1.91 8.13 12.04
CA VAL A 30 0.60 7.92 12.67
C VAL A 30 0.44 6.45 13.10
N LEU A 31 0.79 5.49 12.24
CA LEU A 31 0.67 4.07 12.57
C LEU A 31 1.61 3.63 13.70
N ALA A 32 2.78 4.23 13.83
CA ALA A 32 3.74 3.93 14.89
C ALA A 32 3.39 4.59 16.24
N GLU A 33 2.97 5.86 16.22
CA GLU A 33 2.73 6.67 17.42
C GLU A 33 1.29 6.59 17.92
N VAL A 34 0.31 6.63 17.01
CA VAL A 34 -1.12 6.63 17.34
C VAL A 34 -1.68 5.21 17.31
N GLY A 35 -1.22 4.39 16.36
CA GLY A 35 -1.70 3.03 16.15
C GLY A 35 -3.11 2.96 15.54
N LEU A 36 -3.55 1.74 15.28
CA LEU A 36 -4.86 1.43 14.72
C LEU A 36 -5.73 0.73 15.77
N GLU A 37 -6.98 1.15 15.92
CA GLU A 37 -7.92 0.47 16.81
C GLU A 37 -8.51 -0.75 16.10
N ILE A 38 -8.31 -1.91 16.70
CA ILE A 38 -8.84 -3.18 16.22
C ILE A 38 -9.93 -3.59 17.20
N HIS A 39 -11.19 -3.63 16.77
CA HIS A 39 -12.30 -3.95 17.67
C HIS A 39 -12.46 -5.45 17.92
N GLU A 40 -11.97 -6.28 16.99
CA GLU A 40 -12.09 -7.73 17.09
C GLU A 40 -10.91 -8.34 17.88
N PRO A 41 -11.20 -9.00 19.02
CA PRO A 41 -10.15 -9.57 19.88
C PRO A 41 -9.28 -10.61 19.15
N GLU A 42 -9.88 -11.41 18.27
CA GLU A 42 -9.16 -12.46 17.52
C GLU A 42 -8.08 -11.87 16.62
N PHE A 43 -8.35 -10.71 16.00
CA PHE A 43 -7.36 -10.01 15.19
C PHE A 43 -6.30 -9.33 16.05
N GLN A 44 -6.66 -8.78 17.22
CA GLN A 44 -5.67 -8.25 18.15
C GLN A 44 -4.67 -9.32 18.59
N GLU A 45 -5.16 -10.48 19.01
CA GLU A 45 -4.30 -11.60 19.42
C GLU A 45 -3.39 -12.06 18.28
N THR A 46 -3.93 -12.18 17.07
CA THR A 46 -3.15 -12.58 15.89
C THR A 46 -2.02 -11.60 15.62
N LEU A 47 -2.30 -10.29 15.67
CA LEU A 47 -1.32 -9.24 15.41
C LEU A 47 -0.26 -9.17 16.52
N GLN A 48 -0.65 -9.36 17.78
CA GLN A 48 0.30 -9.42 18.90
C GLN A 48 1.19 -10.67 18.82
N LYS A 49 0.64 -11.84 18.44
CA LYS A 49 1.43 -13.07 18.19
C LYS A 49 2.40 -12.91 17.01
N ALA A 50 2.06 -12.07 16.04
CA ALA A 50 2.94 -11.69 14.95
C ALA A 50 4.07 -10.71 15.38
N GLY A 51 4.11 -10.31 16.66
CA GLY A 51 5.16 -9.46 17.23
C GLY A 51 4.83 -7.97 17.21
N LEU A 52 3.62 -7.57 16.82
CA LEU A 52 3.23 -6.15 16.85
C LEU A 52 2.91 -5.71 18.28
N ARG A 53 3.31 -4.47 18.59
CA ARG A 53 3.06 -3.87 19.90
C ARG A 53 1.57 -3.54 20.04
N GLY A 54 0.96 -3.97 21.14
CA GLY A 54 -0.44 -3.67 21.49
C GLY A 54 -0.56 -2.85 22.77
N ALA A 55 -1.57 -1.97 22.85
CA ALA A 55 -2.01 -1.34 24.08
C ALA A 55 -3.54 -1.23 24.10
N GLY A 56 -4.20 -2.04 24.94
CA GLY A 56 -5.64 -2.18 24.91
C GLY A 56 -6.13 -2.63 23.53
N LYS A 57 -7.05 -1.88 22.93
CA LYS A 57 -7.59 -2.15 21.58
C LYS A 57 -6.70 -1.64 20.44
N ARG A 58 -5.58 -0.99 20.74
CA ARG A 58 -4.71 -0.39 19.73
C ARG A 58 -3.53 -1.29 19.40
N ILE A 59 -3.25 -1.41 18.11
CA ILE A 59 -2.05 -2.05 17.58
C ILE A 59 -1.18 -0.97 16.93
N PHE A 60 0.10 -0.97 17.26
CA PHE A 60 1.08 -0.05 16.71
C PHE A 60 1.95 -0.80 15.70
N ILE A 61 2.24 -0.14 14.59
CA ILE A 61 3.00 -0.72 13.49
C ILE A 61 4.21 0.16 13.24
N ASP A 62 5.39 -0.38 13.50
CA ASP A 62 6.64 0.35 13.31
C ASP A 62 6.96 0.49 11.82
N GLN A 63 7.68 1.55 11.48
CA GLN A 63 7.99 1.89 10.08
C GLN A 63 8.70 0.74 9.34
N GLN A 64 9.58 -0.01 10.01
CA GLN A 64 10.24 -1.16 9.40
C GLN A 64 9.25 -2.20 8.88
N VAL A 65 8.22 -2.54 9.66
CA VAL A 65 7.20 -3.52 9.26
C VAL A 65 6.38 -3.01 8.07
N ILE A 66 6.09 -1.69 8.05
CA ILE A 66 5.38 -1.04 6.95
C ILE A 66 6.22 -1.12 5.68
N ASP A 67 7.50 -0.75 5.74
CA ASP A 67 8.40 -0.73 4.60
C ASP A 67 8.55 -2.13 3.99
N GLU A 68 8.71 -3.17 4.83
CA GLU A 68 8.77 -4.57 4.40
C GLU A 68 7.47 -5.00 3.67
N HIS A 69 6.30 -4.67 4.22
CA HIS A 69 5.02 -5.01 3.60
C HIS A 69 4.77 -4.24 2.29
N VAL A 70 5.10 -2.95 2.25
CA VAL A 70 4.95 -2.11 1.05
C VAL A 70 5.89 -2.59 -0.06
N ALA A 71 7.14 -2.96 0.28
CA ALA A 71 8.08 -3.52 -0.69
C ALA A 71 7.55 -4.83 -1.30
N ALA A 72 7.06 -5.75 -0.46
CA ALA A 72 6.47 -7.00 -0.93
C ALA A 72 5.22 -6.77 -1.82
N LEU A 73 4.37 -5.81 -1.45
CA LEU A 73 3.20 -5.44 -2.26
C LEU A 73 3.61 -4.86 -3.62
N ARG A 74 4.60 -3.96 -3.65
CA ARG A 74 5.11 -3.39 -4.92
C ARG A 74 5.65 -4.46 -5.85
N GLN A 75 6.38 -5.44 -5.33
CA GLN A 75 6.86 -6.58 -6.12
C GLN A 75 5.70 -7.38 -6.73
N ARG A 76 4.66 -7.68 -5.95
CA ARG A 76 3.47 -8.39 -6.45
C ARG A 76 2.72 -7.60 -7.53
N LEU A 77 2.54 -6.29 -7.32
CA LEU A 77 1.88 -5.41 -8.29
C LEU A 77 2.68 -5.28 -9.59
N TRP A 78 4.01 -5.26 -9.50
CA TRP A 78 4.86 -5.28 -10.70
C TRP A 78 4.68 -6.61 -11.45
N ALA A 79 4.79 -7.74 -10.76
CA ALA A 79 4.64 -9.06 -11.36
C ALA A 79 3.28 -9.23 -12.07
N ALA A 80 2.20 -8.74 -11.45
CA ALA A 80 0.87 -8.76 -12.05
C ALA A 80 0.76 -7.89 -13.32
N GLN A 81 1.38 -6.71 -13.33
CA GLN A 81 1.39 -5.84 -14.52
C GLN A 81 2.19 -6.43 -15.68
N THR A 82 3.27 -7.17 -15.40
CA THR A 82 4.05 -7.87 -16.43
C THR A 82 3.23 -8.98 -17.08
N GLN A 83 2.40 -9.72 -16.33
CA GLN A 83 1.54 -10.76 -16.90
C GLN A 83 0.41 -10.20 -17.77
N VAL A 84 -0.16 -9.05 -17.42
CA VAL A 84 -1.25 -8.43 -18.21
C VAL A 84 -0.75 -7.93 -19.56
N LYS A 85 0.47 -7.37 -19.64
CA LYS A 85 1.06 -6.95 -20.92
C LYS A 85 1.34 -8.12 -21.87
N SER A 86 1.66 -9.30 -21.35
CA SER A 86 1.94 -10.48 -22.18
C SER A 86 0.69 -11.14 -22.79
N HIS A 87 -0.52 -10.81 -22.30
CA HIS A 87 -1.77 -11.38 -22.80
C HIS A 87 -2.43 -10.55 -23.91
N ASP A 88 -2.02 -9.27 -24.04
CA ASP A 88 -2.56 -8.33 -25.04
C ASP A 88 -1.77 -8.33 -26.37
N ASP A 89 -0.73 -9.17 -26.46
CA ASP A 89 0.18 -9.29 -27.63
C ASP A 89 -0.06 -10.60 -28.45
N ARG A 90 -1.24 -11.24 -28.33
CA ARG A 90 -1.54 -12.52 -29.00
C ARG A 90 -2.78 -12.50 -29.89
#